data_AF-A0A326GI80-F1
#
_entry.id   AF-A0A326GI80-F1
#
_cell.length_a   1.000
_cell.length_b   1.000
_cell.length_c   1.000
_cell.angle_alpha   90.00
_cell.angle_beta   90.00
_cell.angle_gamma   90.00
#
_symmetry.space_group_name_H-M   'P 1'
#
loop_
_entity.id
_entity.type
_entity.pdbx_description
1 polymer ?
#
loop_
_entity_poly.entity_id
_entity_poly.type
_entity_poly.pdbx_seq_one_letter_code
_entity_poly.pdbx_strand_id
1 'polypeptide(L)'
;MKAIRDPEGILANALAGFPERFELPVTFPPEVLKEAGQAAARQPDASSHADRLDVPFVTLDPASSTDLDQAFHVEVAGDDIRLHYAIADVGWFVQPGSALDEEAWKRGMTVYMPGSRIGLYPPVLSENAASLLPDGPRPCVLFRVLVSQDGEARIEGVERARIRSRAKLAYETASENDLPDGAVELARRIEAAEKARGASRVDPPEQEMQALGEGRYALTFRPRRRVEDINACFSMATNMAVARLFLDHR
;
A
#
# COMPACT_ATOMS: atom_id res chain seq x y z
N MET A 1 7.45 -15.24 -26.36
CA MET A 1 8.20 -14.19 -25.65
C MET A 1 9.68 -14.54 -25.71
N LYS A 2 10.56 -13.63 -26.14
CA LYS A 2 11.98 -13.96 -26.33
C LYS A 2 12.69 -13.87 -24.98
N ALA A 3 13.31 -14.97 -24.55
CA ALA A 3 14.22 -14.94 -23.41
C ALA A 3 15.58 -14.38 -23.85
N ILE A 4 16.16 -13.50 -23.06
CA ILE A 4 17.54 -13.02 -23.20
C ILE A 4 18.43 -13.99 -22.44
N ARG A 5 19.52 -14.42 -23.07
CA ARG A 5 20.59 -15.17 -22.41
C ARG A 5 21.72 -14.20 -22.12
N ASP A 6 22.18 -14.18 -20.88
CA ASP A 6 23.22 -13.30 -20.36
C ASP A 6 24.46 -14.12 -19.92
N PRO A 7 25.15 -14.80 -20.86
CA PRO A 7 26.23 -15.72 -20.52
C PRO A 7 27.46 -15.00 -19.94
N GLU A 8 27.63 -13.72 -20.27
CA GLU A 8 28.73 -12.86 -19.82
C GLU A 8 28.34 -12.01 -18.59
N GLY A 9 27.10 -12.16 -18.10
CA GLY A 9 26.61 -11.41 -16.94
C GLY A 9 26.48 -9.90 -17.18
N ILE A 10 26.44 -9.43 -18.42
CA ILE A 10 26.36 -8.00 -18.77
C ILE A 10 25.08 -7.40 -18.18
N LEU A 11 23.93 -8.06 -18.36
CA LEU A 11 22.65 -7.58 -17.85
C LEU A 11 22.62 -7.66 -16.32
N ALA A 12 23.07 -8.76 -15.74
CA ALA A 12 23.14 -8.94 -14.29
C ALA A 12 24.03 -7.86 -13.63
N ASN A 13 25.22 -7.60 -14.19
CA ASN A 13 26.15 -6.60 -13.69
C ASN A 13 25.59 -5.18 -13.85
N ALA A 14 24.94 -4.89 -14.99
CA ALA A 14 24.28 -3.60 -15.20
C ALA A 14 23.19 -3.36 -14.15
N LEU A 15 22.34 -4.37 -13.87
CA LEU A 15 21.30 -4.32 -12.85
C LEU A 15 21.88 -4.13 -11.44
N ALA A 16 22.95 -4.86 -11.09
CA ALA A 16 23.62 -4.73 -9.81
C ALA A 16 24.26 -3.34 -9.60
N GLY A 17 24.69 -2.68 -10.67
CA GLY A 17 25.28 -1.34 -10.63
C GLY A 17 24.28 -0.19 -10.58
N PHE A 18 22.96 -0.44 -10.65
CA PHE A 18 21.94 0.63 -10.61
C PHE A 18 22.06 1.52 -9.38
N PRO A 19 22.16 0.98 -8.15
CA PRO A 19 22.19 1.83 -6.97
C PRO A 19 23.36 2.79 -6.97
N GLU A 20 24.56 2.35 -7.37
CA GLU A 20 25.73 3.21 -7.48
C GLU A 20 25.56 4.27 -8.57
N ARG A 21 25.11 3.85 -9.77
CA ARG A 21 24.92 4.74 -10.92
C ARG A 21 23.94 5.88 -10.65
N PHE A 22 22.90 5.61 -9.87
CA PHE A 22 21.84 6.58 -9.54
C PHE A 22 21.98 7.14 -8.13
N GLU A 23 23.13 6.91 -7.47
CA GLU A 23 23.43 7.43 -6.12
C GLU A 23 22.35 7.09 -5.08
N LEU A 24 21.78 5.89 -5.18
CA LEU A 24 20.67 5.47 -4.32
C LEU A 24 21.16 5.06 -2.92
N PRO A 25 20.44 5.43 -1.85
CA PRO A 25 20.83 5.15 -0.47
C PRO A 25 20.54 3.69 -0.08
N VAL A 26 21.43 2.77 -0.47
CA VAL A 26 21.25 1.32 -0.26
C VAL A 26 21.20 0.94 1.22
N THR A 27 22.04 1.56 2.05
CA THR A 27 22.17 1.21 3.48
C THR A 27 21.58 2.30 4.36
N PHE A 28 21.06 1.90 5.52
CA PHE A 28 20.59 2.84 6.54
C PHE A 28 21.73 3.18 7.50
N PRO A 29 21.86 4.45 7.91
CA PRO A 29 22.80 4.83 8.96
C PRO A 29 22.54 4.10 10.29
N PRO A 30 23.58 3.84 11.12
CA PRO A 30 23.44 3.10 12.38
C PRO A 30 22.42 3.71 13.36
N GLU A 31 22.35 5.04 13.43
CA GLU A 31 21.39 5.78 14.24
C GLU A 31 19.95 5.54 13.79
N VAL A 32 19.70 5.45 12.48
CA VAL A 32 18.39 5.15 11.90
C VAL A 32 17.97 3.72 12.24
N LEU A 33 18.88 2.75 12.11
CA LEU A 33 18.61 1.35 12.46
C LEU A 33 18.31 1.18 13.96
N LYS A 34 19.08 1.88 14.81
CA LYS A 34 18.86 1.87 16.26
C LYS A 34 17.50 2.45 16.62
N GLU A 35 17.15 3.60 16.05
CA GLU A 35 15.85 4.24 16.29
C GLU A 35 14.70 3.39 15.76
N ALA A 36 14.85 2.77 14.57
CA ALA A 36 13.86 1.86 14.01
C ALA A 36 13.56 0.67 14.93
N GLY A 37 14.60 0.05 15.52
CA GLY A 37 14.42 -1.02 16.48
C GLY A 37 13.66 -0.58 17.74
N GLN A 38 13.91 0.63 18.22
CA GLN A 38 13.20 1.20 19.37
C GLN A 38 11.74 1.54 19.03
N ALA A 39 11.50 2.14 17.85
CA ALA A 39 10.17 2.47 17.37
C ALA A 39 9.34 1.21 17.12
N ALA A 40 9.93 0.15 16.55
CA ALA A 40 9.27 -1.13 16.30
C ALA A 40 8.76 -1.82 17.58
N ALA A 41 9.39 -1.55 18.72
CA ALA A 41 8.98 -2.08 20.02
C ALA A 41 7.80 -1.33 20.65
N ARG A 42 7.37 -0.19 20.08
CA ARG A 42 6.24 0.59 20.60
C ARG A 42 4.95 -0.21 20.42
N GLN A 43 4.18 -0.35 21.50
CA GLN A 43 2.85 -0.95 21.46
C GLN A 43 1.78 0.13 21.62
N PRO A 44 0.89 0.34 20.64
CA PRO A 44 -0.25 1.23 20.80
C PRO A 44 -1.20 0.64 21.86
N ASP A 45 -1.84 1.50 22.65
CA ASP A 45 -2.86 1.13 23.63
C ASP A 45 -4.18 1.87 23.37
N ALA A 46 -5.20 1.56 24.17
CA ALA A 46 -6.53 2.19 24.02
C ALA A 46 -6.55 3.70 24.29
N SER A 47 -5.49 4.26 24.92
CA SER A 47 -5.39 5.70 25.17
C SER A 47 -4.86 6.47 23.96
N SER A 48 -4.03 5.82 23.16
CA SER A 48 -3.42 6.40 21.95
C SER A 48 -4.16 6.02 20.66
N HIS A 49 -4.80 4.85 20.64
CA HIS A 49 -5.46 4.29 19.47
C HIS A 49 -6.76 3.59 19.87
N ALA A 50 -7.87 3.92 19.20
CA ALA A 50 -9.14 3.23 19.39
C ALA A 50 -9.03 1.73 19.08
N ASP A 51 -9.71 0.90 19.86
CA ASP A 51 -9.79 -0.55 19.57
C ASP A 51 -10.81 -0.80 18.45
N ARG A 52 -10.35 -1.40 17.35
CA ARG A 52 -11.13 -1.77 16.16
C ARG A 52 -10.81 -3.20 15.71
N LEU A 53 -10.40 -4.05 16.65
CA LEU A 53 -10.03 -5.45 16.38
C LEU A 53 -11.22 -6.33 15.96
N ASP A 54 -12.45 -5.86 16.18
CA ASP A 54 -13.70 -6.53 15.79
C ASP A 54 -14.04 -6.36 14.31
N VAL A 55 -13.63 -5.23 13.71
CA VAL A 55 -13.88 -4.91 12.30
C VAL A 55 -13.11 -5.90 11.38
N PRO A 56 -13.77 -6.51 10.39
CA PRO A 56 -13.21 -7.58 9.56
C PRO A 56 -12.28 -7.09 8.45
N PHE A 57 -11.22 -6.36 8.80
CA PHE A 57 -10.24 -5.87 7.83
C PHE A 57 -9.52 -7.01 7.08
N VAL A 58 -9.25 -6.78 5.81
CA VAL A 58 -8.33 -7.58 4.98
C VAL A 58 -7.38 -6.65 4.24
N THR A 59 -6.24 -7.17 3.80
CA THR A 59 -5.39 -6.48 2.82
C THR A 59 -5.50 -7.19 1.46
N LEU A 60 -5.10 -6.51 0.39
CA LEU A 60 -5.05 -7.08 -0.95
C LEU A 60 -3.83 -6.51 -1.69
N ASP A 61 -2.83 -7.35 -1.88
CA ASP A 61 -1.48 -6.97 -2.32
C ASP A 61 -0.86 -8.10 -3.16
N PRO A 62 0.29 -7.90 -3.84
CA PRO A 62 1.01 -9.02 -4.45
C PRO A 62 1.37 -10.10 -3.42
N ALA A 63 1.34 -11.37 -3.83
CA ALA A 63 1.60 -12.49 -2.93
C ALA A 63 2.95 -12.38 -2.17
N SER A 64 3.96 -11.79 -2.81
CA SER A 64 5.30 -11.60 -2.26
C SER A 64 5.46 -10.39 -1.31
N SER A 65 4.52 -9.44 -1.30
CA SER A 65 4.65 -8.21 -0.51
C SER A 65 4.63 -8.46 0.99
N THR A 66 5.46 -7.72 1.73
CA THR A 66 5.56 -7.76 3.19
C THR A 66 5.28 -6.40 3.83
N ASP A 67 5.33 -5.35 3.03
CA ASP A 67 5.06 -3.94 3.31
C ASP A 67 3.60 -3.59 2.99
N LEU A 68 2.67 -4.18 3.76
CA LEU A 68 1.24 -3.94 3.59
C LEU A 68 0.83 -2.62 4.25
N ASP A 69 0.66 -1.56 3.45
CA ASP A 69 0.37 -0.20 3.92
C ASP A 69 -1.11 0.06 4.20
N GLN A 70 -2.01 -0.70 3.55
CA GLN A 70 -3.44 -0.50 3.63
C GLN A 70 -4.22 -1.78 3.96
N ALA A 71 -5.29 -1.62 4.72
CA ALA A 71 -6.32 -2.64 4.91
C ALA A 71 -7.71 -2.00 4.75
N PHE A 72 -8.69 -2.80 4.34
CA PHE A 72 -10.03 -2.31 4.09
C PHE A 72 -11.12 -3.24 4.61
N HIS A 73 -12.26 -2.64 4.92
CA HIS A 73 -13.54 -3.31 5.08
C HIS A 73 -14.64 -2.42 4.50
N VAL A 74 -15.70 -3.03 3.96
CA VAL A 74 -16.81 -2.34 3.32
C VAL A 74 -18.11 -2.82 3.95
N GLU A 75 -19.03 -1.89 4.21
CA GLU A 75 -20.37 -2.18 4.69
C GLU A 75 -21.42 -1.28 4.00
N VAL A 76 -22.65 -1.78 3.88
CA VAL A 76 -23.77 -0.99 3.38
C VAL A 76 -24.25 -0.03 4.46
N ALA A 77 -24.44 1.24 4.11
CA ALA A 77 -24.83 2.31 5.02
C ALA A 77 -26.08 3.04 4.48
N GLY A 78 -27.22 2.37 4.51
CA GLY A 78 -28.45 2.84 3.87
C GLY A 78 -28.31 2.82 2.35
N ASP A 79 -28.47 3.97 1.70
CA ASP A 79 -28.26 4.15 0.26
C ASP A 79 -26.78 4.30 -0.14
N ASP A 80 -25.93 4.61 0.84
CA ASP A 80 -24.50 4.80 0.70
C ASP A 80 -23.73 3.52 1.02
N ILE A 81 -22.45 3.52 0.69
CA ILE A 81 -21.51 2.48 1.11
C ILE A 81 -20.47 3.12 2.02
N ARG A 82 -20.21 2.51 3.18
CA ARG A 82 -19.12 2.92 4.05
C ARG A 82 -17.90 2.06 3.81
N LEU A 83 -16.79 2.72 3.48
CA LEU A 83 -15.46 2.14 3.43
C LEU A 83 -14.74 2.48 4.73
N HIS A 84 -14.35 1.45 5.47
CA HIS A 84 -13.36 1.53 6.53
C HIS A 84 -11.99 1.29 5.87
N TYR A 85 -11.18 2.34 5.75
CA TYR A 85 -9.86 2.29 5.11
C TYR A 85 -8.77 2.59 6.14
N ALA A 86 -8.02 1.57 6.52
CA ALA A 86 -6.93 1.67 7.47
C ALA A 86 -5.62 1.84 6.73
N ILE A 87 -4.88 2.92 7.04
CA ILE A 87 -3.52 3.17 6.57
C ILE A 87 -2.55 2.97 7.72
N ALA A 88 -1.44 2.25 7.51
CA ALA A 88 -0.38 2.07 8.50
C ALA A 88 0.00 3.42 9.15
N ASP A 89 0.01 3.50 10.48
CA ASP A 89 0.34 4.75 11.18
C ASP A 89 1.85 4.96 11.23
N VAL A 90 2.45 5.32 10.09
CA VAL A 90 3.89 5.60 10.01
C VAL A 90 4.28 6.71 10.99
N GLY A 91 3.40 7.69 11.22
CA GLY A 91 3.60 8.79 12.18
C GLY A 91 3.61 8.36 13.64
N TRP A 92 3.16 7.14 13.96
CA TRP A 92 3.38 6.53 15.28
C TRP A 92 4.83 6.09 15.48
N PHE A 93 5.49 5.64 14.42
CA PHE A 93 6.86 5.14 14.46
C PHE A 93 7.89 6.24 14.22
N VAL A 94 7.62 7.13 13.27
CA VAL A 94 8.53 8.17 12.80
C VAL A 94 8.10 9.52 13.38
N GLN A 95 8.96 10.12 14.20
CA GLN A 95 8.67 11.41 14.84
C GLN A 95 9.34 12.55 14.06
N PRO A 96 8.70 13.72 13.93
CA PRO A 96 9.33 14.87 13.27
C PRO A 96 10.69 15.22 13.88
N GLY A 97 11.70 15.42 13.03
CA GLY A 97 13.06 15.75 13.44
C GLY A 97 13.88 14.59 14.01
N SER A 98 13.38 13.36 13.91
CA SER A 98 14.14 12.16 14.32
C SER A 98 15.06 11.66 13.21
N ALA A 99 15.97 10.72 13.51
CA ALA A 99 16.88 10.19 12.49
C ALA A 99 16.11 9.46 11.39
N LEU A 100 15.01 8.79 11.75
CA LEU A 100 14.09 8.17 10.78
C LEU A 100 13.43 9.20 9.85
N ASP A 101 12.98 10.33 10.40
CA ASP A 101 12.34 11.41 9.61
C ASP A 101 13.34 12.05 8.64
N GLU A 102 14.52 12.43 9.13
CA GLU A 102 15.58 13.00 8.28
C GLU A 102 16.02 12.06 7.16
N GLU A 103 16.15 10.77 7.46
CA GLU A 103 16.50 9.77 6.45
C GLU A 103 15.36 9.53 5.45
N ALA A 104 14.10 9.55 5.90
CA ALA A 104 12.94 9.44 5.01
C ALA A 104 12.88 10.59 4.01
N TRP A 105 13.20 11.83 4.43
CA TRP A 105 13.31 12.98 3.54
C TRP A 105 14.44 12.84 2.50
N LYS A 106 15.57 12.24 2.87
CA LYS A 106 16.68 11.97 1.93
C LYS A 106 16.30 10.90 0.91
N ARG A 107 15.57 9.86 1.33
CA ARG A 107 15.13 8.74 0.49
C ARG A 107 13.95 9.09 -0.42
N GLY A 108 12.98 9.82 0.12
CA GLY A 108 11.74 10.27 -0.54
C GLY A 108 10.72 9.16 -0.81
N MET A 109 11.16 8.01 -1.31
CA MET A 109 10.31 6.87 -1.67
C MET A 109 11.05 5.53 -1.59
N THR A 110 10.30 4.44 -1.58
CA THR A 110 10.86 3.11 -1.87
C THR A 110 11.15 3.00 -3.37
N VAL A 111 12.35 2.57 -3.73
CA VAL A 111 12.73 2.34 -5.13
C VAL A 111 12.66 0.84 -5.43
N TYR A 112 11.73 0.42 -6.29
CA TYR A 112 11.60 -0.96 -6.74
C TYR A 112 12.39 -1.18 -8.03
N MET A 113 13.25 -2.18 -8.03
CA MET A 113 14.06 -2.59 -9.17
C MET A 113 13.81 -4.07 -9.48
N PRO A 114 14.13 -4.54 -10.69
CA PRO A 114 14.08 -5.97 -10.98
C PRO A 114 14.95 -6.77 -9.99
N GLY A 115 14.31 -7.59 -9.16
CA GLY A 115 14.98 -8.46 -8.18
C GLY A 115 15.50 -7.79 -6.91
N SER A 116 15.29 -6.47 -6.72
CA SER A 116 15.70 -5.80 -5.48
C SER A 116 14.86 -4.55 -5.20
N ARG A 117 14.88 -4.07 -3.95
CA ARG A 117 14.28 -2.79 -3.58
C ARG A 117 15.16 -2.04 -2.61
N ILE A 118 15.05 -0.71 -2.62
CA ILE A 118 15.65 0.17 -1.62
C ILE A 118 14.49 0.80 -0.86
N GLY A 119 14.28 0.35 0.38
CA GLY A 119 13.16 0.76 1.21
C GLY A 119 13.27 2.22 1.67
N LEU A 120 12.12 2.88 1.78
CA LEU A 120 11.99 4.18 2.45
C LEU A 120 12.33 4.08 3.95
N TYR A 121 11.87 3.01 4.60
CA TYR A 121 12.12 2.74 6.03
C TYR A 121 12.84 1.40 6.23
N PRO A 122 13.56 1.22 7.36
CA PRO A 122 14.16 -0.06 7.69
C PRO A 122 13.13 -1.20 7.75
N PRO A 123 13.46 -2.43 7.28
CA PRO A 123 12.50 -3.54 7.21
C PRO A 123 11.82 -3.90 8.53
N VAL A 124 12.49 -3.69 9.68
CA VAL A 124 11.89 -3.91 11.01
C VAL A 124 10.63 -3.05 11.25
N LEU A 125 10.51 -1.92 10.55
CA LEU A 125 9.32 -1.08 10.53
C LEU A 125 8.43 -1.42 9.33
N SER A 126 8.91 -1.21 8.10
CA SER A 126 8.08 -1.27 6.89
C SER A 126 7.53 -2.66 6.58
N GLU A 127 8.29 -3.71 6.87
CA GLU A 127 7.91 -5.10 6.55
C GLU A 127 7.44 -5.87 7.78
N ASN A 128 7.35 -5.19 8.93
CA ASN A 128 6.91 -5.79 10.18
C ASN A 128 6.08 -4.82 11.01
N ALA A 129 6.70 -3.98 11.86
CA ALA A 129 5.99 -3.26 12.91
C ALA A 129 4.82 -2.40 12.40
N ALA A 130 5.02 -1.69 11.30
CA ALA A 130 4.02 -0.83 10.66
C ALA A 130 3.14 -1.57 9.65
N SER A 131 3.59 -2.71 9.11
CA SER A 131 2.82 -3.44 8.13
C SER A 131 1.55 -4.04 8.73
N LEU A 132 0.43 -3.92 8.00
CA LEU A 132 -0.89 -4.44 8.38
C LEU A 132 -1.01 -5.96 8.13
N LEU A 133 0.04 -6.72 8.45
CA LEU A 133 0.08 -8.18 8.36
C LEU A 133 -1.01 -8.83 9.23
N PRO A 134 -1.53 -10.00 8.82
CA PRO A 134 -2.56 -10.74 9.56
C PRO A 134 -2.00 -11.54 10.75
N ASP A 135 -0.94 -11.04 11.39
CA ASP A 135 -0.20 -11.72 12.47
C ASP A 135 -0.44 -11.08 13.85
N GLY A 136 -1.18 -9.97 13.92
CA GLY A 136 -1.53 -9.34 15.18
C GLY A 136 -2.19 -7.98 15.05
N PRO A 137 -2.49 -7.32 16.19
CA PRO A 137 -2.91 -5.93 16.23
C PRO A 137 -1.83 -4.98 15.68
N ARG A 138 -2.21 -4.07 14.77
CA ARG A 138 -1.32 -3.07 14.16
C ARG A 138 -1.90 -1.66 14.30
N PRO A 139 -1.08 -0.62 14.60
CA PRO A 139 -1.54 0.77 14.62
C PRO A 139 -1.81 1.28 13.21
N CYS A 140 -2.92 1.98 13.03
CA CYS A 140 -3.31 2.60 11.79
C CYS A 140 -3.99 3.96 12.01
N VAL A 141 -4.03 4.78 10.96
CA VAL A 141 -5.01 5.85 10.82
C VAL A 141 -6.20 5.27 10.05
N LEU A 142 -7.35 5.19 10.72
CA LEU A 142 -8.59 4.67 10.15
C LEU A 142 -9.44 5.81 9.60
N PHE A 143 -9.66 5.79 8.29
CA PHE A 143 -10.60 6.64 7.59
C PHE A 143 -11.93 5.91 7.42
N ARG A 144 -13.02 6.53 7.85
CA ARG A 144 -14.39 6.13 7.47
C ARG A 144 -14.86 7.03 6.36
N VAL A 145 -15.04 6.46 5.18
CA VAL A 145 -15.43 7.16 3.96
C VAL A 145 -16.82 6.70 3.56
N LEU A 146 -17.75 7.64 3.42
CA LEU A 146 -19.06 7.36 2.82
C LEU A 146 -19.01 7.64 1.33
N VAL A 147 -19.48 6.68 0.53
CA VAL A 147 -19.58 6.76 -0.92
C VAL A 147 -21.05 6.70 -1.33
N SER A 148 -21.54 7.81 -1.87
CA SER A 148 -22.93 7.94 -2.35
C SER A 148 -23.19 7.20 -3.65
N GLN A 149 -24.46 7.10 -4.06
CA GLN A 149 -24.86 6.40 -5.29
C GLN A 149 -24.24 6.96 -6.57
N ASP A 150 -23.94 8.26 -6.60
CA ASP A 150 -23.27 8.97 -7.69
C ASP A 150 -21.73 8.95 -7.56
N GLY A 151 -21.19 8.27 -6.54
CA GLY A 151 -19.75 8.08 -6.33
C GLY A 151 -19.05 9.30 -5.71
N GLU A 152 -19.79 10.21 -5.09
CA GLU A 152 -19.18 11.23 -4.22
C GLU A 152 -18.68 10.58 -2.93
N ALA A 153 -17.39 10.79 -2.64
CA ALA A 153 -16.73 10.26 -1.45
C ALA A 153 -16.52 11.38 -0.42
N ARG A 154 -16.93 11.14 0.83
CA ARG A 154 -16.81 12.10 1.94
C ARG A 154 -16.29 11.44 3.20
N ILE A 155 -15.47 12.16 3.96
CA ILE A 155 -14.99 11.71 5.27
C ILE A 155 -16.14 11.79 6.26
N GLU A 156 -16.51 10.64 6.83
CA GLU A 156 -17.41 10.56 7.98
C GLU A 156 -16.63 10.69 9.29
N GLY A 157 -15.41 10.18 9.34
CA GLY A 157 -14.52 10.33 10.48
C GLY A 157 -13.11 9.81 10.22
N VAL A 158 -12.16 10.32 11.00
CA VAL A 158 -10.76 9.86 11.02
C VAL A 158 -10.35 9.66 12.47
N GLU A 159 -9.74 8.53 12.77
CA GLU A 159 -9.18 8.25 14.09
C GLU A 159 -7.91 7.42 14.01
N ARG A 160 -7.02 7.56 15.00
CA ARG A 160 -5.98 6.56 15.24
C ARG A 160 -6.61 5.32 15.84
N ALA A 161 -6.31 4.15 15.29
CA ALA A 161 -6.91 2.88 15.71
C ALA A 161 -5.89 1.74 15.72
N ARG A 162 -6.24 0.66 16.41
CA ARG A 162 -5.59 -0.65 16.30
C ARG A 162 -6.53 -1.61 15.60
N ILE A 163 -6.05 -2.20 14.51
CA ILE A 163 -6.81 -3.19 13.74
C ILE A 163 -6.08 -4.52 13.72
N ARG A 164 -6.78 -5.59 13.33
CA ARG A 164 -6.17 -6.88 13.00
C ARG A 164 -6.70 -7.29 11.64
N SER A 165 -5.82 -7.33 10.64
CA SER A 165 -6.14 -7.93 9.35
C SER A 165 -6.46 -9.41 9.56
N ARG A 166 -7.60 -9.86 9.05
CA ARG A 166 -8.03 -11.27 9.11
C ARG A 166 -7.30 -12.13 8.10
N ALA A 167 -6.93 -11.55 6.97
CA ALA A 167 -6.18 -12.20 5.91
C ALA A 167 -5.42 -11.17 5.07
N LYS A 168 -4.32 -11.63 4.46
CA LYS A 168 -3.69 -11.00 3.30
C LYS A 168 -4.21 -11.70 2.06
N LEU A 169 -5.00 -11.02 1.25
CA LEU A 169 -5.42 -11.52 -0.07
C LEU A 169 -4.32 -11.24 -1.08
N ALA A 170 -4.09 -12.18 -2.00
CA ALA A 170 -3.09 -12.02 -3.05
C ALA A 170 -3.76 -11.62 -4.37
N TYR A 171 -3.27 -10.58 -5.04
CA TYR A 171 -3.78 -10.16 -6.34
C TYR A 171 -3.83 -11.31 -7.35
N GLU A 172 -2.89 -12.25 -7.29
CA GLU A 172 -2.75 -13.36 -8.23
C GLU A 172 -3.85 -14.43 -8.08
N THR A 173 -4.43 -14.57 -6.88
CA THR A 173 -5.40 -15.64 -6.59
C THR A 173 -6.77 -15.13 -6.19
N ALA A 174 -6.88 -13.89 -5.70
CA ALA A 174 -8.15 -13.32 -5.28
C ALA A 174 -9.11 -13.14 -6.47
N SER A 175 -10.40 -13.18 -6.15
CA SER A 175 -11.54 -12.90 -7.01
C SER A 175 -12.45 -11.88 -6.33
N GLU A 176 -13.45 -11.38 -7.06
CA GLU A 176 -14.43 -10.45 -6.48
C GLU A 176 -15.20 -11.05 -5.31
N ASN A 177 -15.40 -12.37 -5.30
CA ASN A 177 -16.11 -13.09 -4.24
C ASN A 177 -15.31 -13.19 -2.93
N ASP A 178 -14.00 -12.94 -2.98
CA ASP A 178 -13.15 -12.92 -1.79
C ASP A 178 -13.14 -11.54 -1.10
N LEU A 179 -13.74 -10.53 -1.74
CA LEU A 179 -13.82 -9.16 -1.23
C LEU A 179 -15.06 -8.98 -0.33
N PRO A 180 -15.04 -8.01 0.62
CA PRO A 180 -16.21 -7.70 1.43
C PRO A 180 -17.42 -7.30 0.59
N ASP A 181 -18.61 -7.60 1.10
CA ASP A 181 -19.88 -7.21 0.46
C ASP A 181 -19.92 -5.70 0.18
N GLY A 182 -20.33 -5.33 -1.03
CA GLY A 182 -20.37 -3.94 -1.48
C GLY A 182 -19.06 -3.39 -2.05
N ALA A 183 -17.93 -4.12 -1.95
CA ALA A 183 -16.65 -3.73 -2.58
C ALA A 183 -16.77 -3.44 -4.08
N VAL A 184 -17.42 -4.35 -4.81
CA VAL A 184 -17.62 -4.24 -6.27
C VAL A 184 -18.52 -3.05 -6.61
N GLU A 185 -19.59 -2.85 -5.84
CA GLU A 185 -20.53 -1.74 -6.05
C GLU A 185 -19.89 -0.38 -5.72
N LEU A 186 -19.08 -0.31 -4.67
CA LEU A 186 -18.28 0.88 -4.36
C LEU A 186 -17.37 1.22 -5.55
N ALA A 187 -16.61 0.25 -6.05
CA ALA A 187 -15.73 0.47 -7.20
C ALA A 187 -16.52 0.95 -8.42
N ARG A 188 -17.67 0.33 -8.71
CA ARG A 188 -18.55 0.75 -9.82
C ARG A 188 -18.99 2.22 -9.68
N ARG A 189 -19.35 2.67 -8.47
CA ARG A 189 -19.75 4.05 -8.19
C ARG A 189 -18.59 5.02 -8.43
N ILE A 190 -17.39 4.70 -7.93
CA ILE A 190 -16.17 5.52 -8.12
C ILE A 190 -15.81 5.62 -9.61
N GLU A 191 -15.80 4.49 -10.33
CA GLU A 191 -15.50 4.45 -11.77
C GLU A 191 -16.51 5.25 -12.60
N ALA A 192 -17.80 5.15 -12.27
CA ALA A 192 -18.84 5.94 -12.92
C ALA A 192 -18.64 7.44 -12.68
N ALA A 193 -18.29 7.84 -11.46
CA ALA A 193 -18.01 9.21 -11.11
C ALA A 193 -16.74 9.75 -11.81
N GLU A 194 -15.69 8.95 -11.89
CA GLU A 194 -14.47 9.29 -12.65
C GLU A 194 -14.79 9.52 -14.13
N LYS A 195 -15.55 8.60 -14.74
CA LYS A 195 -15.98 8.74 -16.13
C LYS A 195 -16.82 9.99 -16.34
N ALA A 196 -17.73 10.31 -15.41
CA ALA A 196 -18.56 11.52 -15.47
C ALA A 196 -17.72 12.81 -15.40
N ARG A 197 -16.58 12.78 -14.69
CA ARG A 197 -15.60 13.88 -14.64
C ARG A 197 -14.70 13.96 -15.90
N GLY A 198 -14.83 13.02 -16.83
CA GLY A 198 -13.98 12.96 -18.03
C GLY A 198 -12.58 12.43 -17.78
N ALA A 199 -12.35 11.73 -16.66
CA ALA A 199 -11.06 11.10 -16.39
C ALA A 199 -10.78 10.00 -17.44
N SER A 200 -9.68 10.15 -18.17
CA SER A 200 -9.21 9.13 -19.10
C SER A 200 -8.25 8.21 -18.38
N ARG A 201 -8.51 6.89 -18.44
CA ARG A 201 -7.67 5.87 -17.82
C ARG A 201 -6.90 5.11 -18.90
N VAL A 202 -5.58 5.10 -18.80
CA VAL A 202 -4.70 4.36 -19.70
C VAL A 202 -3.79 3.49 -18.85
N ASP A 203 -4.20 2.24 -18.67
CA ASP A 203 -3.49 1.27 -17.85
C ASP A 203 -2.89 0.18 -18.77
N PRO A 204 -1.69 0.38 -19.32
CA PRO A 204 -1.04 -0.67 -20.09
C PRO A 204 -0.69 -1.85 -19.18
N PRO A 205 -0.59 -3.08 -19.72
CA PRO A 205 -0.08 -4.22 -18.96
C PRO A 205 1.29 -3.90 -18.34
N GLU A 206 1.48 -4.34 -17.10
CA GLU A 206 2.75 -4.18 -16.42
C GLU A 206 3.84 -5.00 -17.12
N GLN A 207 5.04 -4.44 -17.17
CA GLN A 207 6.22 -5.10 -17.70
C GLN A 207 7.03 -5.70 -16.55
N GLU A 208 7.19 -7.01 -16.57
CA GLU A 208 7.90 -7.74 -15.52
C GLU A 208 9.13 -8.44 -16.10
N MET A 209 10.26 -8.32 -15.40
CA MET A 209 11.46 -9.06 -15.73
C MET A 209 11.53 -10.32 -14.86
N GLN A 210 11.38 -11.49 -15.48
CA GLN A 210 11.47 -12.78 -14.81
C GLN A 210 12.87 -13.38 -15.00
N ALA A 211 13.56 -13.67 -13.89
CA ALA A 211 14.77 -14.50 -13.93
C ALA A 211 14.38 -15.98 -14.10
N LEU A 212 14.81 -16.60 -15.20
CA LEU A 212 14.53 -18.01 -15.54
C LEU A 212 15.62 -18.97 -15.04
N GLY A 213 16.61 -18.46 -14.30
CA GLY A 213 17.82 -19.20 -13.91
C GLY A 213 18.87 -19.30 -15.01
N GLU A 214 20.11 -19.66 -14.62
CA GLU A 214 21.25 -19.84 -15.54
C GLU A 214 21.55 -18.62 -16.43
N GLY A 215 21.39 -17.41 -15.88
CA GLY A 215 21.61 -16.16 -16.61
C GLY A 215 20.57 -15.92 -17.71
N ARG A 216 19.38 -16.52 -17.63
CA ARG A 216 18.28 -16.26 -18.57
C ARG A 216 17.23 -15.35 -17.95
N TYR A 217 16.74 -14.42 -18.76
CA TYR A 217 15.71 -13.46 -18.37
C TYR A 217 14.60 -13.41 -19.41
N ALA A 218 13.35 -13.23 -18.98
CA ALA A 218 12.22 -12.98 -19.87
C ALA A 218 11.52 -11.69 -19.47
N LEU A 219 11.03 -10.94 -20.46
CA LEU A 219 10.17 -9.78 -20.26
C LEU A 219 8.71 -10.19 -20.47
N THR A 220 7.96 -10.32 -19.38
CA THR A 220 6.53 -10.66 -19.38
C THR A 220 5.66 -9.42 -19.32
N PHE A 221 4.45 -9.52 -19.90
CA PHE A 221 3.41 -8.51 -19.78
C PHE A 221 2.28 -9.08 -18.93
N ARG A 222 2.00 -8.46 -17.80
CA ARG A 222 0.95 -8.87 -16.88
C ARG A 222 -0.25 -7.94 -17.04
N PRO A 223 -1.40 -8.42 -17.55
CA PRO A 223 -2.61 -7.63 -17.53
C PRO A 223 -3.07 -7.44 -16.08
N ARG A 224 -3.54 -6.23 -15.78
CA ARG A 224 -4.14 -5.90 -14.49
C ARG A 224 -5.41 -6.74 -14.27
N ARG A 225 -5.58 -7.30 -13.07
CA ARG A 225 -6.78 -8.05 -12.70
C ARG A 225 -7.84 -7.12 -12.13
N ARG A 226 -9.11 -7.52 -12.26
CA ARG A 226 -10.25 -6.71 -11.79
C ARG A 226 -10.20 -6.37 -10.30
N VAL A 227 -9.69 -7.27 -9.46
CA VAL A 227 -9.52 -7.01 -8.02
C VAL A 227 -8.50 -5.90 -7.73
N GLU A 228 -7.52 -5.69 -8.59
CA GLU A 228 -6.57 -4.56 -8.48
C GLU A 228 -7.25 -3.23 -8.81
N ASP A 229 -8.16 -3.23 -9.80
CA ASP A 229 -8.95 -2.04 -10.13
C ASP A 229 -9.92 -1.67 -9.01
N ILE A 230 -10.57 -2.67 -8.42
CA ILE A 230 -11.44 -2.49 -7.25
C ILE A 230 -10.63 -1.93 -6.07
N ASN A 231 -9.45 -2.48 -5.79
CA ASN A 231 -8.59 -1.98 -4.71
C ASN A 231 -8.18 -0.52 -4.95
N ALA A 232 -7.83 -0.17 -6.19
CA ALA A 232 -7.48 1.20 -6.57
C ALA A 232 -8.65 2.18 -6.33
N CYS A 233 -9.90 1.74 -6.50
CA CYS A 233 -11.07 2.57 -6.20
C CYS A 233 -11.20 2.91 -4.70
N PHE A 234 -10.76 2.04 -3.79
CA PHE A 234 -10.77 2.33 -2.34
C PHE A 234 -9.78 3.45 -2.00
N SER A 235 -8.57 3.38 -2.57
CA SER A 235 -7.57 4.44 -2.43
C SER A 235 -8.08 5.75 -3.04
N MET A 236 -8.68 5.69 -4.24
CA MET A 236 -9.22 6.87 -4.92
C MET A 236 -10.34 7.53 -4.10
N ALA A 237 -11.32 6.75 -3.63
CA ALA A 237 -12.41 7.25 -2.79
C ALA A 237 -11.87 7.97 -1.55
N THR A 238 -10.92 7.35 -0.85
CA THR A 238 -10.32 7.92 0.36
C THR A 238 -9.53 9.20 0.05
N ASN A 239 -8.68 9.19 -0.98
CA ASN A 239 -7.88 10.35 -1.37
C ASN A 239 -8.76 11.54 -1.79
N MET A 240 -9.82 11.29 -2.56
CA MET A 240 -10.78 12.33 -2.93
C MET A 240 -11.50 12.92 -1.71
N ALA A 241 -11.94 12.07 -0.78
CA ALA A 241 -12.61 12.51 0.44
C ALA A 241 -11.68 13.35 1.33
N VAL A 242 -10.42 12.93 1.51
CA VAL A 242 -9.41 13.68 2.25
C VAL A 242 -9.09 15.01 1.58
N ALA A 243 -8.91 15.02 0.25
CA ALA A 243 -8.64 16.24 -0.50
C ALA A 243 -9.78 17.26 -0.35
N ARG A 244 -11.04 16.80 -0.41
CA ARG A 244 -12.21 17.65 -0.20
C ARG A 244 -12.24 18.22 1.21
N LEU A 245 -12.00 17.39 2.24
CA LEU A 245 -11.95 17.83 3.63
C LEU A 245 -10.96 18.99 3.81
N PHE A 246 -9.76 18.90 3.21
CA PHE A 246 -8.77 19.98 3.26
C PHE A 246 -9.22 21.24 2.52
N LEU A 247 -9.88 21.11 1.36
CA LEU A 247 -10.36 22.26 0.60
C LEU A 247 -11.49 23.00 1.32
N ASP A 248 -12.36 22.28 2.03
CA ASP A 248 -13.48 22.87 2.76
C ASP A 248 -13.03 23.63 4.03
N HIS A 249 -11.81 23.40 4.51
CA HIS A 249 -11.23 24.00 5.72
C HIS A 249 -10.01 24.91 5.43
N ARG A 250 -9.91 25.44 4.21
CA ARG A 250 -8.91 26.44 3.83
C ARG A 250 -9.22 27.85 4.30
#